data_AF-A0A4Q6B2Y7-F1
#
_entry.id   AF-A0A4Q6B2Y7-F1
#
_cell.length_a   1.000
_cell.length_b   1.000
_cell.length_c   1.000
_cell.angle_alpha   90.00
_cell.angle_beta   90.00
_cell.angle_gamma   90.00
#
_symmetry.space_group_name_H-M   'P 1'
#
loop_
_entity.id
_entity.type
_entity.pdbx_description
1 polymer ?
#
loop_
_entity_poly.entity_id
_entity_poly.type
_entity_poly.pdbx_seq_one_letter_code
_entity_poly.pdbx_strand_id
1 'polypeptide(L)'
;MQYTSSDNSLNEVTLYQTLKEAFPSQNDFYETDYHEELQELNDFGIATVGQLKSFLAKHRLTVLAIDADPLDEFHEQHYKNEYGDALVDERIKGGYWFAFPALLRIAMELEFGDAYRQYSKKRDGV
;
A
#
# COMPACT_ATOMS: atom_id res chain seq x y z
N MET A 1 -33.27 -10.15 20.55
CA MET A 1 -32.43 -10.54 19.39
C MET A 1 -31.07 -9.92 19.58
N GLN A 2 -30.08 -10.74 19.91
CA GLN A 2 -28.69 -10.33 19.96
C GLN A 2 -28.21 -10.27 18.50
N TYR A 3 -27.80 -9.10 18.04
CA TYR A 3 -27.07 -8.98 16.78
C TYR A 3 -25.69 -9.60 17.01
N THR A 4 -25.51 -10.82 16.52
CA THR A 4 -24.22 -11.48 16.42
C THR A 4 -23.33 -10.65 15.50
N SER A 5 -22.18 -10.21 16.00
CA SER A 5 -21.08 -9.63 15.24
C SER A 5 -20.63 -10.58 14.13
N SER A 6 -21.20 -10.46 12.94
CA SER A 6 -20.81 -11.23 11.77
C SER A 6 -19.55 -10.64 11.17
N ASP A 7 -18.43 -11.26 11.52
CA ASP A 7 -17.17 -11.39 10.77
C ASP A 7 -16.55 -10.09 10.22
N ASN A 8 -15.98 -9.29 11.12
CA ASN A 8 -15.22 -8.09 10.79
C ASN A 8 -13.70 -8.37 10.72
N SER A 9 -13.30 -9.64 10.73
CA SER A 9 -11.89 -10.06 10.72
C SER A 9 -11.24 -9.71 9.38
N LEU A 10 -10.00 -9.25 9.45
CA LEU A 10 -9.18 -9.05 8.26
C LEU A 10 -8.67 -10.40 7.77
N ASN A 11 -8.74 -10.62 6.46
CA ASN A 11 -8.11 -11.71 5.72
C ASN A 11 -7.67 -11.18 4.35
N GLU A 12 -7.03 -12.00 3.53
CA GLU A 12 -6.46 -11.62 2.23
C GLU A 12 -7.52 -11.03 1.29
N VAL A 13 -8.71 -11.63 1.26
CA VAL A 13 -9.82 -11.18 0.42
C VAL A 13 -10.34 -9.82 0.90
N THR A 14 -10.60 -9.67 2.21
CA THR A 14 -11.13 -8.41 2.75
C THR A 14 -10.08 -7.30 2.75
N LEU A 15 -8.79 -7.64 2.87
CA LEU A 15 -7.67 -6.73 2.68
C LEU A 15 -7.66 -6.17 1.26
N TYR A 16 -7.63 -7.04 0.23
CA TYR A 16 -7.66 -6.59 -1.16
C TYR A 16 -8.87 -5.70 -1.47
N GLN A 17 -10.08 -6.11 -1.05
CA GLN A 17 -11.28 -5.29 -1.28
C GLN A 17 -11.19 -3.93 -0.59
N THR A 18 -10.65 -3.89 0.64
CA THR A 18 -10.48 -2.62 1.37
C THR A 18 -9.44 -1.71 0.69
N LEU A 19 -8.35 -2.26 0.17
CA LEU A 19 -7.34 -1.50 -0.60
C LEU A 19 -7.93 -0.97 -1.91
N LYS A 20 -8.73 -1.78 -2.61
CA LYS A 20 -9.42 -1.39 -3.85
C LYS A 20 -10.44 -0.27 -3.64
N GLU A 21 -11.13 -0.26 -2.49
CA GLU A 21 -12.01 0.85 -2.10
C GLU A 21 -11.22 2.10 -1.72
N ALA A 22 -10.04 1.94 -1.13
CA ALA A 22 -9.24 3.03 -0.61
C ALA A 22 -8.41 3.72 -1.70
N PHE A 23 -7.79 2.99 -2.62
CA PHE A 23 -6.81 3.51 -3.56
C PHE A 23 -7.34 3.55 -5.01
N PRO A 24 -6.79 4.43 -5.87
CA PRO A 24 -7.18 4.49 -7.29
C PRO A 24 -6.92 3.16 -8.02
N SER A 25 -7.78 2.83 -8.98
CA SER A 25 -7.65 1.58 -9.75
C SER A 25 -6.37 1.48 -10.57
N GLN A 26 -5.75 2.62 -10.92
CA GLN A 26 -4.46 2.63 -11.62
C GLN A 26 -3.31 2.05 -10.79
N ASN A 27 -3.47 1.97 -9.46
CA ASN A 27 -2.51 1.33 -8.55
C ASN A 27 -2.77 -0.18 -8.37
N ASP A 28 -3.80 -0.75 -9.03
CA ASP A 28 -4.11 -2.19 -9.03
C ASP A 28 -3.44 -2.89 -10.22
N PHE A 29 -2.11 -2.75 -10.33
CA PHE A 29 -1.33 -3.28 -11.47
C PHE A 29 -0.37 -4.42 -11.10
N TYR A 30 -0.34 -4.84 -9.83
CA TYR A 30 0.51 -5.92 -9.35
C TYR A 30 -0.32 -6.95 -8.59
N GLU A 31 -0.20 -8.22 -9.00
CA GLU A 31 -0.90 -9.33 -8.38
C GLU A 31 -0.08 -9.88 -7.20
N THR A 32 -0.74 -10.06 -6.05
CA THR A 32 -0.16 -10.65 -4.84
C THR A 32 -1.24 -11.42 -4.06
N ASP A 33 -0.83 -12.38 -3.22
CA ASP A 33 -1.73 -13.13 -2.34
C ASP A 33 -2.05 -12.39 -1.03
N TYR A 34 -1.37 -11.27 -0.75
CA TYR A 34 -1.52 -10.45 0.45
C TYR A 34 -1.20 -11.15 1.78
N HIS A 35 -0.53 -12.31 1.75
CA HIS A 35 -0.25 -13.06 2.96
C HIS A 35 0.73 -12.31 3.89
N GLU A 36 1.78 -11.73 3.33
CA GLU A 36 2.76 -10.95 4.09
C GLU A 36 2.15 -9.66 4.65
N GLU A 37 1.43 -8.91 3.82
CA GLU A 37 0.80 -7.65 4.21
C GLU A 37 -0.26 -7.86 5.31
N LEU A 38 -1.00 -8.96 5.24
CA LEU A 38 -1.95 -9.34 6.30
C LEU A 38 -1.23 -9.64 7.61
N GLN A 39 -0.13 -10.38 7.56
CA GLN A 39 0.67 -10.68 8.76
C GLN A 39 1.26 -9.41 9.36
N GLU A 40 1.80 -8.51 8.53
CA GLU A 40 2.29 -7.20 8.95
C GLU A 40 1.21 -6.38 9.66
N LEU A 41 0.01 -6.30 9.09
CA LEU A 41 -1.10 -5.57 9.71
C LEU A 41 -1.47 -6.17 11.07
N ASN A 42 -1.55 -7.49 11.17
CA ASN A 42 -1.85 -8.19 12.42
C ASN A 42 -0.80 -7.94 13.49
N ASP A 43 0.48 -8.00 13.15
CA ASP A 43 1.59 -7.77 14.09
C ASP A 43 1.63 -6.35 14.63
N PHE A 44 1.08 -5.39 13.89
CA PHE A 44 0.91 -3.99 14.31
C PHE A 44 -0.50 -3.69 14.85
N GLY A 45 -1.32 -4.71 15.10
CA GLY A 45 -2.61 -4.60 15.79
C GLY A 45 -3.79 -4.17 14.91
N ILE A 46 -3.65 -4.21 13.58
CA ILE A 46 -4.71 -3.97 12.60
C ILE A 46 -5.25 -5.33 12.13
N ALA A 47 -6.23 -5.85 12.86
CA ALA A 47 -6.76 -7.21 12.65
C ALA A 47 -8.19 -7.24 12.11
N THR A 48 -8.81 -6.08 11.90
CA THR A 48 -10.20 -5.98 11.43
C THR A 48 -10.33 -5.01 10.26
N VAL A 49 -11.35 -5.22 9.44
CA VAL A 49 -11.66 -4.34 8.30
C VAL A 49 -11.91 -2.90 8.77
N GLY A 50 -12.61 -2.73 9.91
CA GLY A 50 -12.86 -1.40 10.49
C GLY A 50 -11.59 -0.67 10.92
N GLN A 51 -10.62 -1.39 11.51
CA GLN A 51 -9.31 -0.84 11.85
C GLN A 51 -8.54 -0.44 10.59
N LEU A 52 -8.50 -1.31 9.58
CA LEU A 52 -7.82 -1.04 8.31
C LEU A 52 -8.43 0.20 7.61
N LYS A 53 -9.76 0.30 7.53
CA LYS A 53 -10.43 1.47 6.94
C LYS A 53 -10.07 2.76 7.67
N SER A 54 -10.06 2.73 9.00
CA SER A 54 -9.71 3.91 9.82
C SER A 54 -8.25 4.30 9.64
N PHE A 55 -7.35 3.31 9.61
CA PHE A 55 -5.93 3.48 9.36
C PHE A 55 -5.66 4.07 7.97
N LEU A 56 -6.26 3.51 6.91
CA LEU A 56 -6.11 4.02 5.56
C LEU A 56 -6.70 5.42 5.42
N ALA A 57 -7.86 5.70 6.01
CA ALA A 57 -8.47 7.04 5.96
C ALA A 57 -7.55 8.13 6.55
N LYS A 58 -6.76 7.79 7.58
CA LYS A 58 -5.78 8.71 8.20
C LYS A 58 -4.64 9.08 7.25
N HIS A 59 -4.14 8.12 6.47
CA HIS A 59 -2.89 8.29 5.69
C HIS A 59 -3.07 8.40 4.19
N ARG A 60 -4.24 8.04 3.66
CA ARG A 60 -4.50 7.92 2.21
C ARG A 60 -4.03 9.12 1.40
N LEU A 61 -4.35 10.34 1.85
CA LEU A 61 -3.98 11.54 1.10
C LEU A 61 -2.47 11.75 1.05
N THR A 62 -1.77 11.49 2.16
CA THR A 62 -0.30 11.59 2.22
C THR A 62 0.36 10.49 1.39
N VAL A 63 -0.15 9.26 1.47
CA VAL A 63 0.33 8.13 0.66
C VAL A 63 0.21 8.43 -0.84
N LEU A 64 -0.94 8.93 -1.29
CA LEU A 64 -1.15 9.29 -2.69
C LEU A 64 -0.32 10.51 -3.12
N ALA A 65 -0.02 11.43 -2.21
CA ALA A 65 0.88 12.54 -2.50
C ALA A 65 2.33 12.07 -2.69
N ILE A 66 2.79 11.10 -1.89
CA ILE A 66 4.10 10.45 -2.06
C ILE A 66 4.15 9.67 -3.38
N ASP A 67 3.10 8.93 -3.70
CA ASP A 67 2.99 8.16 -4.94
C ASP A 67 2.95 9.04 -6.20
N ALA A 68 2.46 10.27 -6.08
CA ALA A 68 2.40 11.23 -7.18
C ALA A 68 3.61 12.19 -7.21
N ASP A 69 4.59 12.02 -6.32
CA ASP A 69 5.75 12.92 -6.25
C ASP A 69 6.57 12.79 -7.55
N PRO A 70 6.96 13.92 -8.18
CA PRO A 70 7.68 13.88 -9.44
C PRO A 70 9.06 13.26 -9.26
N LEU A 71 9.46 12.46 -10.24
CA LEU A 71 10.84 11.99 -10.33
C LEU A 71 11.76 13.13 -10.73
N ASP A 72 13.00 13.07 -10.26
CA ASP A 72 14.06 13.89 -10.85
C ASP A 72 14.48 13.33 -12.23
N GLU A 73 15.19 14.15 -13.00
CA GLU A 73 15.63 13.80 -14.36
C GLU A 73 16.47 12.51 -14.40
N PHE A 74 17.22 12.22 -13.34
CA PHE A 74 18.06 11.04 -13.26
C PHE A 74 17.21 9.77 -13.14
N HIS A 75 16.27 9.74 -12.20
CA HIS A 75 15.37 8.61 -11.98
C HIS A 75 14.41 8.42 -13.17
N GLU A 76 13.91 9.51 -13.76
CA GLU A 76 13.11 9.43 -14.98
C GLU A 76 13.88 8.74 -16.11
N GLN A 77 15.10 9.20 -16.42
CA GLN A 77 15.90 8.61 -17.48
C GLN A 77 16.28 7.15 -17.17
N HIS A 78 16.58 6.85 -15.91
CA HIS A 78 16.89 5.50 -15.47
C HIS A 78 15.71 4.54 -15.72
N TYR A 79 14.51 4.90 -15.26
CA TYR A 79 13.32 4.08 -15.45
C TYR A 79 12.88 4.01 -16.91
N LYS A 80 13.06 5.07 -17.71
CA LYS A 80 12.83 5.02 -19.16
C LYS A 80 13.71 3.98 -19.83
N ASN A 81 14.98 3.90 -19.44
CA ASN A 81 15.90 2.88 -19.96
C ASN A 81 15.53 1.45 -19.51
N GLU A 82 14.98 1.28 -18.31
CA GLU A 82 14.64 -0.03 -17.75
C GLU A 82 13.28 -0.56 -18.23
N TYR A 83 12.26 0.29 -18.22
CA TYR A 83 10.86 -0.09 -18.45
C TYR A 83 10.27 0.44 -19.76
N GLY A 84 10.96 1.36 -20.42
CA GLY A 84 10.55 1.98 -21.68
C GLY A 84 9.79 3.29 -21.51
N ASP A 85 10.07 4.24 -22.40
CA ASP A 85 9.54 5.61 -22.41
C ASP A 85 8.01 5.66 -22.29
N ALA A 86 7.31 4.86 -23.09
CA ALA A 86 5.84 4.90 -23.14
C ALA A 86 5.18 4.56 -21.79
N LEU A 87 5.72 3.58 -21.06
CA LEU A 87 5.18 3.19 -19.75
C LEU A 87 5.50 4.25 -18.69
N VAL A 88 6.72 4.79 -18.71
CA VAL A 88 7.16 5.77 -17.71
C VAL A 88 6.43 7.10 -17.90
N ASP A 89 6.25 7.55 -19.14
CA ASP A 89 5.49 8.76 -19.46
C ASP A 89 4.01 8.62 -19.04
N GLU A 90 3.41 7.43 -19.21
CA GLU A 90 2.06 7.13 -18.73
C GLU A 90 1.97 7.27 -17.20
N ARG A 91 2.93 6.70 -16.47
CA ARG A 91 2.99 6.75 -15.00
C ARG A 91 3.21 8.16 -14.46
N ILE A 92 4.12 8.93 -15.07
CA ILE A 92 4.34 10.35 -14.74
C ILE A 92 3.04 11.13 -14.93
N LYS A 93 2.37 10.94 -16.08
CA LYS A 93 1.11 11.64 -16.38
C LYS A 93 -0.02 11.22 -15.44
N GLY A 94 -0.07 9.95 -15.05
CA GLY A 94 -1.07 9.39 -14.14
C GLY A 94 -0.79 9.66 -12.66
N GLY A 95 0.43 10.10 -12.32
CA GLY A 95 0.87 10.34 -10.94
C GLY A 95 0.80 9.08 -10.08
N TYR A 96 1.32 7.96 -10.59
CA TYR A 96 1.34 6.70 -9.86
C TYR A 96 2.61 5.88 -10.12
N TRP A 97 3.22 5.37 -9.05
CA TRP A 97 4.44 4.55 -9.10
C TRP A 97 4.28 3.22 -8.38
N PHE A 98 3.50 3.18 -7.32
CA PHE A 98 3.39 2.07 -6.40
C PHE A 98 2.07 1.31 -6.56
N ALA A 99 2.14 -0.02 -6.50
CA ALA A 99 0.95 -0.86 -6.41
C ALA A 99 0.40 -0.88 -4.98
N PHE A 100 -0.83 -1.38 -4.80
CA PHE A 100 -1.50 -1.46 -3.50
C PHE A 100 -0.64 -1.99 -2.33
N PRO A 101 0.17 -3.06 -2.47
CA PRO A 101 1.02 -3.53 -1.38
C PRO A 101 2.04 -2.47 -0.94
N ALA A 102 2.69 -1.80 -1.89
CA ALA A 102 3.65 -0.75 -1.59
C ALA A 102 2.99 0.49 -0.96
N LEU A 103 1.81 0.90 -1.45
CA LEU A 103 1.03 1.99 -0.84
C LEU A 103 0.64 1.69 0.60
N LEU A 104 0.26 0.44 0.89
CA LEU A 104 -0.03 -0.02 2.24
C LEU A 104 1.20 0.07 3.14
N ARG A 105 2.37 -0.38 2.66
CA ARG A 105 3.63 -0.33 3.43
C ARG A 105 4.11 1.11 3.67
N ILE A 106 3.89 2.03 2.72
CA ILE A 106 4.10 3.47 2.96
C ILE A 106 3.18 3.97 4.08
N ALA A 107 1.90 3.58 4.10
CA ALA A 107 0.99 3.93 5.20
C ALA A 107 1.47 3.37 6.54
N MET A 108 2.03 2.15 6.55
CA MET A 108 2.61 1.52 7.75
C MET A 108 3.82 2.30 8.26
N GLU A 109 4.72 2.72 7.37
CA GLU A 109 5.85 3.58 7.72
C GLU A 109 5.39 4.94 8.28
N LEU A 110 4.33 5.54 7.72
CA LEU A 110 3.79 6.81 8.23
C LEU A 110 3.17 6.68 9.62
N GLU A 111 2.51 5.57 9.95
CA GLU A 111 1.87 5.36 11.26
C GLU A 111 2.88 4.95 12.33
N PHE A 112 3.76 4.00 12.01
CA PHE A 112 4.58 3.30 13.00
C PHE A 112 6.07 3.67 12.92
N GLY A 113 6.48 4.42 11.90
CA GLY A 113 7.82 4.96 11.76
C GLY A 113 8.91 3.89 11.87
N ASP A 114 9.87 4.14 12.76
CA ASP A 114 11.04 3.28 12.92
C ASP A 114 10.71 1.87 13.41
N ALA A 115 9.58 1.68 14.10
CA ALA A 115 9.16 0.34 14.51
C ALA A 115 8.85 -0.54 13.29
N TYR A 116 8.13 0.02 12.30
CA TYR A 116 7.84 -0.70 11.08
C TYR A 116 9.07 -0.84 10.18
N ARG A 117 9.96 0.16 10.11
CA ARG A 117 11.24 0.03 9.40
C ARG A 117 12.15 -1.07 9.96
N GLN A 118 12.18 -1.23 11.29
CA GLN A 118 12.95 -2.33 11.90
C GLN A 118 12.31 -3.68 11.64
N TYR A 119 10.97 -3.74 11.68
CA TYR A 119 10.23 -4.94 11.32
C TYR A 119 10.49 -5.36 9.86
N SER A 120 10.38 -4.44 8.90
CA SER A 120 10.56 -4.73 7.48
C SER A 120 11.99 -5.19 7.17
N LYS A 121 13.01 -4.54 7.74
CA LYS A 121 14.41 -5.00 7.63
C LYS A 121 14.60 -6.42 8.14
N LYS A 122 13.99 -6.77 9.28
CA LYS A 122 14.05 -8.12 9.84
C LYS A 122 13.35 -9.14 8.94
N ARG A 123 12.20 -8.79 8.35
CA ARG A 123 11.47 -9.61 7.38
C ARG A 123 12.32 -9.86 6.13
N ASP A 124 12.95 -8.82 5.60
CA ASP A 124 13.69 -8.83 4.33
C ASP A 124 15.14 -9.36 4.47
N GLY A 125 15.64 -9.48 5.70
CA GLY A 125 16.98 -10.00 5.98
C GLY A 125 18.11 -9.01 5.70
N VAL A 126 17.86 -7.69 5.85
CA VAL A 126 18.80 -6.60 5.56
C VAL A 126 19.20 -5.77 6.78
#